data_AF-A0A495A4S9-F1
#
_entry.id   AF-A0A495A4S9-F1
#
_cell.length_a   1.000
_cell.length_b   1.000
_cell.length_c   1.000
_cell.angle_alpha   90.00
_cell.angle_beta   90.00
_cell.angle_gamma   90.00
#
_symmetry.space_group_name_H-M   'P 1'
#
loop_
_entity.id
_entity.type
_entity.pdbx_description
1 polymer ?
#
loop_
_entity_poly.entity_id
_entity_poly.type
_entity_poly.pdbx_seq_one_letter_code
_entity_poly.pdbx_strand_id
1 'polypeptide(L)'
;MRRIGLPEIWDAREADRGFMASLATFSFVALGLELVVDGTVLTYTGAAPGLYPLGWQCLEWIGLGAAWLVTARALVSWSRRRGVDPLPSEFSSAGRDGALDHRAWRAVLLCFLSAVVLAIVLPALIGGPWGFVPVGRYLQLYDAYGAAGWLAMLAWAVYLVGRCAVIAGFLAYAHRAVRGVATFRGAHRIPWGGLVTGAVMGAVAFLSRGQAVALTTVMVCLLLGLIHVRCGESLRITAVFTVLVLAVV
;
A
#
# COMPACT_ATOMS: atom_id res chain seq x y z
N MET A 1 0.75 26.22 -4.97
CA MET A 1 0.80 24.95 -5.72
C MET A 1 -0.63 24.54 -6.05
N ARG A 2 -0.99 24.50 -7.34
CA ARG A 2 -2.34 24.15 -7.80
C ARG A 2 -2.53 22.63 -7.66
N ARG A 3 -3.62 22.20 -7.01
CA ARG A 3 -4.10 20.82 -7.10
C ARG A 3 -4.52 20.56 -8.54
N ILE A 4 -4.39 19.32 -9.02
CA ILE A 4 -5.07 18.93 -10.25
C ILE A 4 -6.55 19.25 -10.02
N GLY A 5 -7.11 20.12 -10.85
CA GLY A 5 -8.54 20.40 -10.85
C GLY A 5 -9.27 19.18 -11.39
N LEU A 6 -9.47 18.18 -10.54
CA LEU A 6 -10.57 17.25 -10.70
C LEU A 6 -11.82 17.97 -10.19
N PRO A 7 -12.92 17.96 -10.94
CA PRO A 7 -14.09 18.79 -10.66
C PRO A 7 -14.84 18.17 -9.48
N GLU A 8 -14.41 18.40 -8.26
CA GLU A 8 -15.19 18.07 -7.08
C GLU A 8 -14.54 18.82 -5.89
N ILE A 9 -15.27 19.76 -5.28
CA ILE A 9 -15.08 20.12 -3.87
C ILE A 9 -16.23 19.38 -3.17
N TRP A 10 -15.86 18.43 -2.31
CA TRP A 10 -16.68 17.29 -1.88
C TRP A 10 -17.32 17.66 -0.54
N ASP A 11 -18.63 17.89 -0.49
CA ASP A 11 -19.37 17.99 0.78
C ASP A 11 -19.69 16.58 1.30
N ALA A 12 -18.66 15.89 1.81
CA ALA A 12 -18.89 14.74 2.67
C ALA A 12 -19.30 15.26 4.05
N ARG A 13 -20.45 14.82 4.60
CA ARG A 13 -20.69 14.91 6.04
C ARG A 13 -19.46 14.35 6.74
N GLU A 14 -18.82 15.14 7.61
CA GLU A 14 -17.60 14.74 8.31
C GLU A 14 -17.83 13.36 8.94
N ALA A 15 -17.16 12.34 8.39
CA ALA A 15 -17.17 11.02 8.98
C ALA A 15 -16.64 11.16 10.42
N ASP A 16 -17.36 10.59 11.38
CA ASP A 16 -16.97 10.62 12.79
C ASP A 16 -15.50 10.19 12.93
N ARG A 17 -14.70 11.01 13.60
CA ARG A 17 -13.23 10.84 13.70
C ARG A 17 -12.89 9.48 14.30
N GLY A 18 -13.72 9.00 15.22
CA GLY A 18 -13.61 7.66 15.82
C GLY A 18 -13.78 6.53 14.80
N PHE A 19 -14.62 6.71 13.78
CA PHE A 19 -14.85 5.71 12.75
C PHE A 19 -13.65 5.58 11.80
N MET A 20 -13.04 6.69 11.38
CA MET A 20 -11.82 6.64 10.56
C MET A 20 -10.63 6.04 11.30
N ALA A 21 -10.49 6.38 12.58
CA ALA A 21 -9.51 5.74 13.45
C ALA A 21 -9.76 4.22 13.52
N SER A 22 -11.01 3.78 13.68
CA SER A 22 -11.34 2.35 13.71
C SER A 22 -10.97 1.63 12.41
N LEU A 23 -11.25 2.19 11.23
CA LEU A 23 -10.85 1.60 9.94
C LEU A 23 -9.32 1.54 9.78
N ALA A 24 -8.61 2.57 10.23
CA ALA A 24 -7.15 2.56 10.26
C ALA A 24 -6.62 1.47 11.21
N THR A 25 -7.22 1.32 12.40
CA THR A 25 -6.86 0.26 13.35
C THR A 25 -7.15 -1.12 12.79
N PHE A 26 -8.31 -1.37 12.18
CA PHE A 26 -8.62 -2.66 11.55
C PHE A 26 -7.64 -3.00 10.42
N SER A 27 -7.27 -2.00 9.61
CA SER A 27 -6.27 -2.19 8.56
C SER A 27 -4.89 -2.49 9.15
N PHE A 28 -4.51 -1.83 10.24
CA PHE A 28 -3.26 -2.10 10.95
C PHE A 28 -3.24 -3.49 11.59
N VAL A 29 -4.33 -3.90 12.24
CA VAL A 29 -4.46 -5.24 12.84
C VAL A 29 -4.40 -6.32 11.76
N ALA A 30 -5.01 -6.09 10.59
CA ALA A 30 -4.89 -7.00 9.45
C ALA A 30 -3.43 -7.16 9.00
N LEU A 31 -2.68 -6.05 8.89
CA LEU A 31 -1.24 -6.08 8.61
C LEU A 31 -0.42 -6.73 9.75
N GLY A 32 -0.85 -6.58 11.00
CA GLY A 32 -0.23 -7.21 12.16
C GLY A 32 -0.41 -8.73 12.18
N LEU A 33 -1.58 -9.23 11.78
CA LEU A 33 -1.83 -10.66 11.61
C LEU A 33 -0.92 -11.29 10.55
N GLU A 34 -0.52 -10.52 9.53
CA GLU A 34 0.44 -10.96 8.52
C GLU A 34 1.80 -11.35 9.14
N LEU A 35 2.29 -10.58 10.12
CA LEU A 35 3.55 -10.89 10.83
C LEU A 35 3.45 -12.19 11.64
N VAL A 36 2.29 -12.47 12.19
CA VAL A 36 2.04 -13.73 12.91
C VAL A 36 2.05 -14.89 11.92
N VAL A 37 1.39 -14.74 10.76
CA VAL A 37 1.38 -15.76 9.72
C VAL A 37 2.80 -16.03 9.20
N ASP A 38 3.57 -14.99 8.86
CA ASP A 38 4.96 -15.11 8.41
C ASP A 38 5.82 -15.87 9.43
N GLY A 39 5.66 -15.59 10.73
CA GLY A 39 6.35 -16.31 11.81
C GLY A 39 5.92 -17.78 11.92
N THR A 40 4.64 -18.08 11.72
CA THR A 40 4.11 -19.45 11.81
C THR A 40 4.49 -20.32 10.61
N VAL A 41 4.49 -19.77 9.38
CA VAL A 41 4.86 -20.50 8.15
C VAL A 41 6.33 -20.94 8.21
N LEU A 42 7.24 -20.06 8.66
CA LEU A 42 8.65 -20.40 8.93
C LEU A 42 8.81 -21.59 9.90
N THR A 43 7.86 -21.79 10.80
CA THR A 43 7.88 -22.86 11.80
C THR A 43 7.32 -24.18 11.24
N TYR A 44 6.35 -24.12 10.33
CA TYR A 44 5.67 -25.32 9.79
C TYR A 44 6.39 -25.93 8.57
N THR A 45 7.05 -25.12 7.73
CA THR A 45 7.70 -25.59 6.50
C THR A 45 9.00 -26.37 6.72
N GLY A 46 9.53 -26.43 7.94
CA GLY A 46 10.72 -27.21 8.28
C GLY A 46 10.51 -28.73 8.29
N ALA A 47 9.27 -29.24 8.14
CA ALA A 47 8.95 -30.65 8.37
C ALA A 47 8.09 -31.35 7.29
N ALA A 48 7.74 -30.72 6.16
CA ALA A 48 6.84 -31.31 5.16
C ALA A 48 7.54 -31.79 3.85
N PRO A 49 7.10 -32.90 3.22
CA PRO A 49 7.88 -33.65 2.22
C PRO A 49 7.91 -32.97 0.84
N GLY A 50 9.09 -32.98 0.20
CA GLY A 50 9.56 -32.13 -0.91
C GLY A 50 8.80 -32.03 -2.24
N LEU A 51 7.61 -32.64 -2.40
CA LEU A 51 6.75 -32.44 -3.59
C LEU A 51 5.46 -31.64 -3.30
N TYR A 52 5.02 -31.60 -2.03
CA TYR A 52 3.91 -30.77 -1.58
C TYR A 52 4.25 -29.32 -1.13
N PRO A 53 5.51 -28.89 -0.91
CA PRO A 53 5.75 -27.58 -0.31
C PRO A 53 5.47 -26.44 -1.29
N LEU A 54 5.73 -26.63 -2.59
CA LEU A 54 5.43 -25.61 -3.60
C LEU A 54 3.92 -25.40 -3.77
N GLY A 55 3.15 -26.49 -3.87
CA GLY A 55 1.69 -26.43 -4.00
C GLY A 55 1.05 -25.79 -2.77
N TRP A 56 1.51 -26.17 -1.57
CA TRP A 56 1.07 -25.58 -0.31
C TRP A 56 1.42 -24.10 -0.21
N GLN A 57 2.66 -23.72 -0.53
CA GLN A 57 3.12 -22.33 -0.57
C GLN A 57 2.30 -21.47 -1.55
N CYS A 58 1.94 -22.03 -2.72
CA CYS A 58 1.07 -21.34 -3.67
C CYS A 58 -0.34 -21.14 -3.09
N LEU A 59 -0.91 -22.17 -2.45
CA LEU A 59 -2.23 -22.09 -1.81
C LEU A 59 -2.23 -21.08 -0.65
N GLU A 60 -1.18 -21.04 0.16
CA GLU A 60 -1.02 -20.06 1.23
C GLU A 60 -0.97 -18.63 0.69
N TRP A 61 -0.13 -18.36 -0.31
CA TRP A 61 -0.03 -17.02 -0.89
C TRP A 61 -1.33 -16.59 -1.59
N ILE A 62 -1.96 -17.48 -2.36
CA ILE A 62 -3.26 -17.19 -2.98
C ILE A 62 -4.33 -16.96 -1.91
N GLY A 63 -4.39 -17.82 -0.89
CA GLY A 63 -5.34 -17.74 0.22
C GLY A 63 -5.20 -16.44 1.01
N LEU A 64 -3.97 -16.06 1.36
CA LEU A 64 -3.66 -14.79 2.03
C LEU A 64 -3.99 -13.59 1.13
N GLY A 65 -3.59 -13.64 -0.14
CA GLY A 65 -3.93 -12.58 -1.10
C GLY A 65 -5.43 -12.38 -1.27
N ALA A 66 -6.19 -13.48 -1.37
CA ALA A 66 -7.64 -13.45 -1.43
C ALA A 66 -8.24 -12.91 -0.13
N ALA A 67 -7.76 -13.35 1.03
CA ALA A 67 -8.20 -12.86 2.34
C ALA A 67 -7.95 -11.35 2.48
N TRP A 68 -6.80 -10.86 2.02
CA TRP A 68 -6.48 -9.42 2.02
C TRP A 68 -7.35 -8.63 1.04
N LEU A 69 -7.62 -9.16 -0.14
CA LEU A 69 -8.56 -8.54 -1.07
C LEU A 69 -9.98 -8.48 -0.50
N VAL A 70 -10.44 -9.54 0.15
CA VAL A 70 -11.74 -9.57 0.83
C VAL A 70 -11.77 -8.56 1.97
N THR A 71 -10.70 -8.47 2.77
CA THR A 71 -10.57 -7.50 3.87
C THR A 71 -10.59 -6.06 3.34
N ALA A 72 -9.80 -5.76 2.31
CA ALA A 72 -9.79 -4.46 1.68
C ALA A 72 -11.17 -4.09 1.10
N ARG A 73 -11.84 -5.04 0.43
CA ARG A 73 -13.21 -4.83 -0.07
C ARG A 73 -14.23 -4.67 1.05
N ALA A 74 -14.10 -5.41 2.14
CA ALA A 74 -14.96 -5.29 3.31
C ALA A 74 -14.80 -3.90 3.93
N LEU A 75 -13.58 -3.42 4.15
CA LEU A 75 -13.28 -2.08 4.65
C LEU A 75 -13.86 -0.98 3.75
N VAL A 76 -13.69 -1.11 2.43
CA VAL A 76 -14.28 -0.16 1.46
C VAL A 76 -15.81 -0.25 1.44
N SER A 77 -16.38 -1.44 1.55
CA SER A 77 -17.84 -1.59 1.61
C SER A 77 -18.42 -1.04 2.90
N TRP A 78 -17.67 -1.15 4.01
CA TRP A 78 -18.09 -0.66 5.31
C TRP A 78 -18.00 0.86 5.38
N SER A 79 -16.94 1.43 4.82
CA SER A 79 -16.85 2.89 4.63
C SER A 79 -18.03 3.39 3.77
N ARG A 80 -18.33 2.73 2.63
CA ARG A 80 -19.49 3.05 1.78
C ARG A 80 -20.82 3.02 2.52
N ARG A 81 -21.10 1.94 3.26
CA ARG A 81 -22.38 1.77 3.98
C ARG A 81 -22.60 2.80 5.09
N ARG A 82 -21.53 3.32 5.70
CA ARG A 82 -21.59 4.35 6.74
C ARG A 82 -21.59 5.79 6.18
N GLY A 83 -21.78 5.95 4.86
CA GLY A 83 -21.83 7.26 4.20
C GLY A 83 -20.45 7.88 3.97
N VAL A 84 -19.38 7.09 4.03
CA VAL A 84 -17.99 7.55 3.99
C VAL A 84 -17.38 7.43 2.59
N ASP A 85 -18.17 7.01 1.59
CA ASP A 85 -17.82 7.23 0.19
C ASP A 85 -18.72 8.34 -0.41
N PRO A 86 -18.12 9.31 -1.09
CA PRO A 86 -18.79 10.40 -1.78
C PRO A 86 -19.47 9.82 -3.02
N LEU A 87 -20.78 9.92 -3.05
CA LEU A 87 -21.53 9.65 -4.27
C LEU A 87 -21.21 10.77 -5.27
N PRO A 88 -21.06 10.45 -6.58
CA PRO A 88 -20.94 11.48 -7.60
C PRO A 88 -22.16 12.39 -7.50
N SER A 89 -21.94 13.69 -7.29
CA SER A 89 -23.05 14.63 -7.30
C SER A 89 -23.61 14.69 -8.72
N GLU A 90 -24.75 14.05 -8.93
CA GLU A 90 -25.61 14.39 -10.06
C GLU A 90 -25.86 15.91 -10.00
N PHE A 91 -25.65 16.60 -11.13
CA PHE A 91 -25.70 18.06 -11.32
C PHE A 91 -24.42 18.89 -11.04
N SER A 92 -23.47 18.81 -11.98
CA SER A 92 -22.95 20.05 -12.59
C SER A 92 -22.58 19.81 -14.06
N SER A 93 -23.59 19.89 -14.92
CA SER A 93 -23.47 20.09 -16.35
C SER A 93 -22.92 21.51 -16.65
N ALA A 94 -21.66 21.77 -16.35
CA ALA A 94 -20.95 22.98 -16.78
C ALA A 94 -19.44 22.75 -16.83
N GLY A 95 -18.85 22.76 -18.05
CA GLY A 95 -17.40 22.79 -18.23
C GLY A 95 -16.74 21.50 -18.72
N ARG A 96 -17.30 20.93 -19.79
CA ARG A 96 -16.61 20.01 -20.69
C ARG A 96 -15.42 20.78 -21.29
N ASP A 97 -14.21 20.57 -20.74
CA ASP A 97 -12.86 20.72 -21.34
C ASP A 97 -11.76 20.72 -20.26
N GLY A 98 -11.62 19.60 -19.54
CA GLY A 98 -10.59 19.41 -18.51
C GLY A 98 -9.25 18.97 -19.11
N ALA A 99 -8.45 19.91 -19.62
CA ALA A 99 -7.07 19.62 -19.98
C ALA A 99 -6.33 19.04 -18.75
N LEU A 100 -5.75 17.84 -18.89
CA LEU A 100 -4.90 17.24 -17.85
C LEU A 100 -3.89 18.30 -17.37
N ASP A 101 -3.82 18.59 -16.08
CA ASP A 101 -2.80 19.51 -15.58
C ASP A 101 -1.44 18.79 -15.62
N HIS A 102 -0.71 18.97 -16.72
CA HIS A 102 0.56 18.29 -17.02
C HIS A 102 1.61 18.58 -15.93
N ARG A 103 1.56 19.75 -15.30
CA ARG A 103 2.53 20.15 -14.27
C ARG A 103 2.33 19.37 -12.98
N ALA A 104 1.08 19.15 -12.60
CA ALA A 104 0.77 18.41 -11.39
C ALA A 104 0.95 16.89 -11.58
N TRP A 105 0.60 16.35 -12.75
CA TRP A 105 0.93 14.96 -13.12
C TRP A 105 2.43 14.71 -13.22
N ARG A 106 3.21 15.66 -13.74
CA ARG A 106 4.68 15.58 -13.72
C ARG A 106 5.23 15.46 -12.29
N ALA A 107 4.67 16.20 -11.33
CA ALA A 107 5.09 16.06 -9.93
C ALA A 107 4.74 14.69 -9.35
N VAL A 108 3.56 14.13 -9.66
CA VAL A 108 3.17 12.78 -9.25
C VAL A 108 4.12 11.73 -9.85
N LEU A 109 4.40 11.82 -11.15
CA LEU A 109 5.33 10.93 -11.84
C LEU A 109 6.75 11.02 -11.28
N LEU A 110 7.23 12.23 -10.94
CA LEU A 110 8.53 12.40 -10.29
C LEU A 110 8.55 11.77 -8.90
N CYS A 111 7.50 11.94 -8.09
CA CYS A 111 7.39 11.28 -6.80
C CYS A 111 7.36 9.75 -6.94
N PHE A 112 6.62 9.23 -7.92
CA PHE A 112 6.58 7.80 -8.23
C PHE A 112 7.95 7.27 -8.65
N LEU A 113 8.59 7.92 -9.61
CA LEU A 113 9.92 7.53 -10.08
C LEU A 113 10.94 7.62 -8.95
N SER A 114 10.89 8.66 -8.11
CA SER A 114 11.74 8.73 -6.93
C SER A 114 11.48 7.60 -5.94
N ALA A 115 10.23 7.16 -5.78
CA ALA A 115 9.89 6.08 -4.87
C ALA A 115 10.44 4.74 -5.36
N VAL A 116 10.34 4.47 -6.67
CA VAL A 116 10.90 3.28 -7.32
C VAL A 116 12.43 3.29 -7.24
N VAL A 117 13.08 4.41 -7.59
CA VAL A 117 14.54 4.53 -7.52
C VAL A 117 15.02 4.36 -6.08
N LEU A 118 14.33 4.98 -5.12
CA LEU A 118 14.69 4.88 -3.71
C LEU A 118 14.49 3.47 -3.16
N ALA A 119 13.42 2.77 -3.55
CA ALA A 119 13.18 1.37 -3.20
C ALA A 119 14.33 0.45 -3.62
N ILE A 120 14.93 0.71 -4.79
CA ILE A 120 16.00 -0.13 -5.36
C ILE A 120 17.38 0.27 -4.81
N VAL A 121 17.67 1.56 -4.75
CA VAL A 121 19.03 2.08 -4.50
C VAL A 121 19.33 2.21 -3.01
N LEU A 122 18.35 2.66 -2.20
CA LEU A 122 18.58 3.00 -0.81
C LEU A 122 18.98 1.80 0.07
N PRO A 123 18.39 0.59 -0.08
CA PRO A 123 18.86 -0.57 0.67
C PRO A 123 20.35 -0.83 0.46
N ALA A 124 20.84 -0.74 -0.77
CA ALA A 124 22.24 -1.01 -1.10
C ALA A 124 23.21 0.05 -0.57
N LEU A 125 22.80 1.32 -0.57
CA LEU A 125 23.59 2.40 0.03
C LEU A 125 23.76 2.24 1.55
N ILE A 126 22.85 1.52 2.21
CA ILE A 126 22.85 1.28 3.66
C ILE A 126 23.40 -0.13 4.00
N GLY A 127 24.03 -0.80 3.02
CA GLY A 127 24.65 -2.12 3.21
C GLY A 127 23.71 -3.32 3.09
N GLY A 128 22.50 -3.12 2.55
CA GLY A 128 21.60 -4.20 2.13
C GLY A 128 21.96 -4.80 0.76
N PRO A 129 21.34 -5.92 0.37
CA PRO A 129 21.57 -6.54 -0.93
C PRO A 129 21.12 -5.63 -2.08
N TRP A 130 21.93 -5.54 -3.14
CA TRP A 130 21.58 -4.83 -4.36
C TRP A 130 20.73 -5.73 -5.27
N GLY A 131 19.64 -5.18 -5.82
CA GLY A 131 18.83 -5.88 -6.81
C GLY A 131 17.33 -5.76 -6.59
N PHE A 132 16.56 -6.31 -7.52
CA PHE A 132 15.10 -6.36 -7.45
C PHE A 132 14.68 -7.54 -6.57
N VAL A 133 13.97 -7.25 -5.47
CA VAL A 133 13.46 -8.28 -4.55
C VAL A 133 12.67 -9.40 -5.26
N PRO A 134 11.81 -9.12 -6.26
CA PRO A 134 11.15 -10.17 -7.03
C PRO A 134 12.11 -11.09 -7.78
N VAL A 135 13.21 -10.54 -8.32
CA VAL A 135 14.21 -11.32 -9.06
C VAL A 135 14.97 -12.22 -8.09
N GLY A 136 15.40 -11.67 -6.94
CA GLY A 136 16.04 -12.47 -5.89
C GLY A 136 15.14 -13.60 -5.39
N ARG A 137 13.85 -13.33 -5.19
CA ARG A 137 12.85 -14.34 -4.80
C ARG A 137 12.66 -15.40 -5.89
N TYR A 138 12.58 -15.01 -7.16
CA TYR A 138 12.48 -15.96 -8.26
C TYR A 138 13.72 -16.85 -8.35
N LEU A 139 14.93 -16.30 -8.23
CA LEU A 139 16.16 -17.10 -8.25
C LEU A 139 16.18 -18.13 -7.12
N GLN A 140 15.80 -17.74 -5.90
CA GLN A 140 15.67 -18.68 -4.77
C GLN A 140 14.65 -19.79 -5.04
N LEU A 141 13.49 -19.44 -5.62
CA LEU A 141 12.46 -20.41 -5.99
C LEU A 141 12.89 -21.30 -7.16
N TYR A 142 13.67 -20.77 -8.09
CA TYR A 142 14.19 -21.51 -9.23
C TYR A 142 15.27 -22.50 -8.78
N ASP A 143 16.14 -22.12 -7.85
CA ASP A 143 17.13 -23.02 -7.27
C ASP A 143 16.47 -24.18 -6.51
N ALA A 144 15.33 -23.91 -5.85
CA ALA A 144 14.60 -24.92 -5.08
C ALA A 144 13.67 -25.81 -5.94
N TYR A 145 13.02 -25.25 -6.96
CA TYR A 145 11.89 -25.88 -7.68
C TYR A 145 12.03 -25.85 -9.21
N GLY A 146 13.14 -25.33 -9.75
CA GLY A 146 13.35 -25.14 -11.19
C GLY A 146 12.31 -24.21 -11.82
N ALA A 147 11.92 -24.49 -13.06
CA ALA A 147 10.95 -23.69 -13.80
C ALA A 147 9.56 -23.61 -13.14
N ALA A 148 9.22 -24.55 -12.24
CA ALA A 148 7.96 -24.52 -11.50
C ALA A 148 7.88 -23.34 -10.51
N GLY A 149 9.01 -22.69 -10.17
CA GLY A 149 9.05 -21.47 -9.37
C GLY A 149 8.20 -20.31 -9.94
N TRP A 150 7.88 -20.33 -11.24
CA TRP A 150 6.94 -19.37 -11.84
C TRP A 150 5.53 -19.42 -11.24
N LEU A 151 5.04 -20.62 -10.87
CA LEU A 151 3.73 -20.77 -10.22
C LEU A 151 3.72 -20.07 -8.86
N ALA A 152 4.80 -20.22 -8.10
CA ALA A 152 4.98 -19.53 -6.82
C ALA A 152 5.11 -18.01 -7.02
N MET A 153 5.80 -17.53 -8.06
CA MET A 153 5.83 -16.09 -8.36
C MET A 153 4.47 -15.50 -8.72
N LEU A 154 3.61 -16.24 -9.44
CA LEU A 154 2.24 -15.83 -9.72
C LEU A 154 1.39 -15.78 -8.45
N ALA A 155 1.48 -16.82 -7.60
CA ALA A 155 0.80 -16.85 -6.31
C ALA A 155 1.26 -15.70 -5.40
N TRP A 156 2.57 -15.42 -5.39
CA TRP A 156 3.15 -14.29 -4.67
C TRP A 156 2.64 -12.94 -5.18
N ALA A 157 2.46 -12.78 -6.49
CA ALA A 157 1.89 -11.56 -7.06
C ALA A 157 0.44 -11.34 -6.59
N VAL A 158 -0.38 -12.39 -6.50
CA VAL A 158 -1.74 -12.30 -5.94
C VAL A 158 -1.71 -11.84 -4.48
N TYR A 159 -0.83 -12.45 -3.68
CA TYR A 159 -0.58 -12.06 -2.30
C TYR A 159 -0.17 -10.58 -2.19
N LEU A 160 0.80 -10.15 -3.00
CA LEU A 160 1.32 -8.79 -3.02
C LEU A 160 0.22 -7.78 -3.35
N VAL A 161 -0.61 -8.05 -4.37
CA VAL A 161 -1.71 -7.16 -4.76
C VAL A 161 -2.72 -7.01 -3.62
N GLY A 162 -3.11 -8.12 -2.98
CA GLY A 162 -4.02 -8.09 -1.83
C GLY A 162 -3.46 -7.28 -0.67
N ARG A 163 -2.21 -7.54 -0.29
CA ARG A 163 -1.50 -6.79 0.76
C ARG A 163 -1.41 -5.31 0.44
N CYS A 164 -1.06 -4.95 -0.79
CA CYS A 164 -0.97 -3.55 -1.22
C CYS A 164 -2.32 -2.82 -1.16
N ALA A 165 -3.43 -3.51 -1.44
CA ALA A 165 -4.76 -2.95 -1.29
C ALA A 165 -5.08 -2.60 0.17
N VAL A 166 -4.69 -3.45 1.12
CA VAL A 166 -4.84 -3.19 2.56
C VAL A 166 -3.94 -2.03 2.99
N ILE A 167 -2.68 -1.98 2.54
CA ILE A 167 -1.76 -0.88 2.84
C ILE A 167 -2.28 0.46 2.29
N ALA A 168 -2.79 0.46 1.06
CA ALA A 168 -3.39 1.66 0.46
C ALA A 168 -4.65 2.11 1.23
N GLY A 169 -5.46 1.16 1.71
CA GLY A 169 -6.57 1.41 2.62
C GLY A 169 -6.10 2.05 3.93
N PHE A 170 -5.12 1.44 4.60
CA PHE A 170 -4.55 1.95 5.84
C PHE A 170 -4.01 3.37 5.67
N LEU A 171 -3.24 3.63 4.60
CA LEU A 171 -2.71 4.94 4.28
C LEU A 171 -3.83 5.97 4.11
N ALA A 172 -4.87 5.65 3.35
CA ALA A 172 -5.98 6.57 3.11
C ALA A 172 -6.82 6.82 4.37
N TYR A 173 -7.16 5.79 5.14
CA TYR A 173 -7.94 5.93 6.37
C TYR A 173 -7.15 6.65 7.47
N ALA A 174 -5.86 6.35 7.62
CA ALA A 174 -4.98 7.07 8.55
C ALA A 174 -4.84 8.54 8.15
N HIS A 175 -4.70 8.84 6.84
CA HIS A 175 -4.63 10.21 6.36
C HIS A 175 -5.90 11.00 6.74
N ARG A 176 -7.08 10.42 6.51
CA ARG A 176 -8.38 11.02 6.84
C ARG A 176 -8.57 11.17 8.37
N ALA A 177 -8.18 10.17 9.15
CA ALA A 177 -8.28 10.20 10.61
C ALA A 177 -7.45 11.34 11.21
N VAL A 178 -6.18 11.47 10.80
CA VAL A 178 -5.29 12.52 11.29
C VAL A 178 -5.74 13.90 10.82
N ARG A 179 -6.21 14.02 9.57
CA ARG A 179 -6.74 15.28 9.04
C ARG A 179 -7.99 15.76 9.80
N GLY A 180 -8.79 14.84 10.36
CA GLY A 180 -9.89 15.19 11.25
C GLY A 180 -9.45 15.86 12.56
N VAL A 181 -8.22 15.64 13.01
CA VAL A 181 -7.68 16.19 14.26
C VAL A 181 -6.78 17.40 14.02
N ALA A 182 -6.03 17.42 12.91
CA ALA A 182 -5.10 18.48 12.57
C ALA A 182 -5.83 19.72 11.99
N THR A 183 -6.18 20.68 12.85
CA THR A 183 -6.97 21.88 12.49
C THR A 183 -6.18 23.07 11.95
N PHE A 184 -4.85 22.96 11.79
CA PHE A 184 -4.01 24.09 11.39
C PHE A 184 -4.00 24.37 9.88
N ARG A 185 -3.75 25.64 9.53
CA ARG A 185 -3.64 26.11 8.15
C ARG A 185 -2.48 25.40 7.44
N GLY A 186 -2.79 24.48 6.55
CA GLY A 186 -1.79 23.71 5.78
C GLY A 186 -1.73 22.23 6.11
N ALA A 187 -2.51 21.74 7.08
CA ALA A 187 -2.59 20.32 7.41
C ALA A 187 -2.96 19.43 6.20
N HIS A 188 -3.72 19.98 5.25
CA HIS A 188 -4.09 19.34 3.98
C HIS A 188 -2.93 19.10 3.00
N ARG A 189 -1.73 19.64 3.27
CA ARG A 189 -0.53 19.47 2.41
C ARG A 189 0.42 18.40 2.92
N ILE A 190 0.25 17.98 4.16
CA ILE A 190 1.15 17.03 4.83
C ILE A 190 0.66 15.61 4.51
N PRO A 191 1.55 14.70 4.08
CA PRO A 191 1.19 13.32 3.76
C PRO A 191 1.01 12.47 5.04
N TRP A 192 0.00 12.80 5.86
CA TRP A 192 -0.24 12.12 7.14
C TRP A 192 -0.38 10.61 7.03
N GLY A 193 -1.04 10.12 5.98
CA GLY A 193 -1.16 8.69 5.72
C GLY A 193 0.21 8.06 5.52
N GLY A 194 1.06 8.66 4.69
CA GLY A 194 2.43 8.19 4.47
C GLY A 194 3.29 8.23 5.73
N LEU A 195 3.11 9.24 6.59
CA LEU A 195 3.82 9.33 7.88
C LEU A 195 3.39 8.21 8.84
N VAL A 196 2.08 8.01 9.03
CA VAL A 196 1.56 6.98 9.93
C VAL A 196 1.90 5.59 9.40
N THR A 197 1.60 5.33 8.13
CA THR A 197 1.92 4.05 7.49
C THR A 197 3.42 3.79 7.47
N GLY A 198 4.23 4.81 7.17
CA GLY A 198 5.69 4.71 7.19
C GLY A 198 6.25 4.43 8.58
N ALA A 199 5.79 5.11 9.62
CA ALA A 199 6.25 4.88 10.99
C ALA A 199 5.91 3.46 11.47
N VAL A 200 4.68 3.02 11.22
CA VAL A 200 4.18 1.71 11.62
C VAL A 200 4.88 0.59 10.85
N MET A 201 4.87 0.65 9.52
CA MET A 201 5.51 -0.38 8.67
C MET A 201 7.03 -0.34 8.82
N GLY A 202 7.63 0.83 9.03
CA GLY A 202 9.04 1.02 9.30
C GLY A 202 9.47 0.38 10.61
N ALA A 203 8.69 0.55 11.70
CA ALA A 203 8.96 -0.11 12.97
C ALA A 203 8.92 -1.64 12.84
N VAL A 204 7.91 -2.17 12.12
CA VAL A 204 7.81 -3.60 11.81
C VAL A 204 9.02 -4.09 11.00
N ALA A 205 9.39 -3.35 9.95
CA ALA A 205 10.53 -3.68 9.10
C ALA A 205 11.85 -3.61 9.88
N PHE A 206 11.98 -2.67 10.82
CA PHE A 206 13.16 -2.55 11.69
C PHE A 206 13.34 -3.79 12.55
N LEU A 207 12.26 -4.25 13.18
CA LEU A 207 12.27 -5.43 14.06
C LEU A 207 12.51 -6.74 13.31
N SER A 208 11.99 -6.86 12.08
CA SER A 208 12.01 -8.12 11.32
C SER A 208 13.15 -8.25 10.31
N ARG A 209 13.59 -7.14 9.70
CA ARG A 209 14.48 -7.13 8.53
C ARG A 209 15.65 -6.13 8.65
N GLY A 210 15.74 -5.41 9.78
CA GLY A 210 16.81 -4.49 10.08
C GLY A 210 16.63 -3.06 9.56
N GLN A 211 17.61 -2.22 9.86
CA GLN A 211 17.54 -0.77 9.68
C GLN A 211 17.42 -0.29 8.23
N ALA A 212 18.09 -0.95 7.29
CA ALA A 212 18.08 -0.54 5.88
C ALA A 212 16.69 -0.69 5.25
N VAL A 213 16.02 -1.82 5.54
CA VAL A 213 14.66 -2.09 5.07
C VAL A 213 13.65 -1.17 5.77
N ALA A 214 13.84 -0.89 7.06
CA ALA A 214 13.02 0.06 7.80
C ALA A 214 13.05 1.46 7.18
N LEU A 215 14.24 2.02 6.95
CA LEU A 215 14.41 3.36 6.39
C LEU A 215 13.79 3.45 4.99
N THR A 216 14.03 2.43 4.16
CA THR A 216 13.47 2.34 2.81
C THR A 216 11.95 2.30 2.84
N THR A 217 11.37 1.48 3.73
CA THR A 217 9.92 1.38 3.92
C THR A 217 9.30 2.71 4.33
N VAL A 218 9.92 3.43 5.29
CA VAL A 218 9.46 4.75 5.74
C VAL A 218 9.42 5.73 4.57
N MET A 219 10.53 5.85 3.84
CA MET A 219 10.66 6.82 2.76
C MET A 219 9.74 6.51 1.57
N VAL A 220 9.58 5.23 1.22
CA VAL A 220 8.62 4.77 0.20
C VAL A 220 7.19 5.12 0.61
N CYS A 221 6.80 4.84 1.86
CA CYS A 221 5.47 5.16 2.37
C CYS A 221 5.21 6.68 2.39
N LEU A 222 6.21 7.49 2.72
CA LEU A 222 6.13 8.95 2.66
C LEU A 222 5.86 9.45 1.24
N LEU A 223 6.59 8.93 0.25
CA LEU A 223 6.40 9.27 -1.16
C LEU A 223 5.03 8.82 -1.68
N LEU A 224 4.57 7.63 -1.29
CA LEU A 224 3.21 7.15 -1.57
C LEU A 224 2.14 8.05 -0.93
N GLY A 225 2.36 8.53 0.30
CA GLY A 225 1.48 9.50 0.95
C GLY A 225 1.46 10.84 0.20
N LEU A 226 2.60 11.26 -0.34
CA LEU A 226 2.70 12.47 -1.17
C LEU A 226 1.93 12.29 -2.48
N ILE A 227 2.06 11.14 -3.14
CA ILE A 227 1.28 10.77 -4.33
C ILE A 227 -0.22 10.79 -4.00
N HIS A 228 -0.64 10.20 -2.88
CA HIS A 228 -2.03 10.19 -2.42
C HIS A 228 -2.62 11.60 -2.29
N VAL A 229 -1.91 12.50 -1.59
CA VAL A 229 -2.34 13.90 -1.42
C VAL A 229 -2.39 14.65 -2.76
N ARG A 230 -1.43 14.39 -3.66
CA ARG A 230 -1.36 15.04 -4.97
C ARG A 230 -2.43 14.54 -5.96
N CYS A 231 -2.87 13.29 -5.82
CA CYS A 231 -3.93 12.68 -6.62
C CYS A 231 -5.35 12.96 -6.07
N GLY A 232 -5.50 13.91 -5.14
CA GLY A 232 -6.81 14.27 -4.58
C GLY A 232 -7.40 13.22 -3.64
N GLU A 233 -6.55 12.45 -2.94
CA GLU A 233 -6.98 11.46 -1.95
C GLU A 233 -7.79 10.27 -2.54
N SER A 234 -7.65 10.04 -3.85
CA SER A 234 -8.30 8.92 -4.55
C SER A 234 -7.70 7.58 -4.17
N LEU A 235 -8.49 6.72 -3.54
CA LEU A 235 -8.07 5.36 -3.16
C LEU A 235 -7.69 4.51 -4.38
N ARG A 236 -8.42 4.66 -5.51
CA ARG A 236 -8.19 3.87 -6.73
C ARG A 236 -6.80 4.11 -7.32
N ILE A 237 -6.44 5.39 -7.46
CA ILE A 237 -5.14 5.80 -8.00
C ILE A 237 -4.02 5.41 -7.03
N THR A 238 -4.25 5.63 -5.73
CA THR A 238 -3.29 5.31 -4.68
C THR A 238 -2.97 3.82 -4.64
N ALA A 239 -3.99 2.95 -4.71
CA ALA A 239 -3.79 1.50 -4.72
C ALA A 239 -2.91 1.04 -5.89
N VAL A 240 -3.11 1.60 -7.10
CA VAL A 240 -2.28 1.27 -8.27
C VAL A 240 -0.81 1.66 -8.03
N PHE A 241 -0.56 2.88 -7.56
CA PHE A 241 0.81 3.31 -7.25
C PHE A 241 1.43 2.52 -6.10
N THR A 242 0.66 2.18 -5.06
CA THR A 242 1.12 1.35 -3.95
C THR A 242 1.55 -0.03 -4.45
N VAL A 243 0.76 -0.67 -5.32
CA VAL A 243 1.14 -1.95 -5.93
C VAL A 243 2.43 -1.81 -6.75
N LEU A 244 2.51 -0.81 -7.63
CA LEU A 244 3.67 -0.63 -8.51
C LEU A 244 4.97 -0.34 -7.74
N VAL A 245 4.90 0.48 -6.69
CA VAL A 245 6.07 0.83 -5.88
C VAL A 245 6.46 -0.31 -4.93
N LEU A 246 5.50 -0.96 -4.27
CA LEU A 246 5.82 -2.05 -3.34
C LEU A 246 6.16 -3.36 -4.06
N ALA A 247 5.85 -3.49 -5.35
CA ALA A 247 6.33 -4.61 -6.16
C ALA A 247 7.85 -4.64 -6.33
N VAL A 248 8.54 -3.51 -6.11
CA VAL A 248 10.01 -3.44 -6.21
C VAL A 248 10.71 -3.39 -4.84
N VAL A 249 9.96 -3.42 -3.73
CA VAL A 249 10.44 -3.42 -2.33
C VAL A 249 10.38 -4.83 -1.74
#